data_AF-A0A263DTS4-F1
#
_entry.id   AF-A0A263DTS4-F1
#
_cell.length_a   1.000
_cell.length_b   1.000
_cell.length_c   1.000
_cell.angle_alpha   90.00
_cell.angle_beta   90.00
_cell.angle_gamma   90.00
#
_symmetry.space_group_name_H-M   'P 1'
#
loop_
_entity.id
_entity.type
_entity.pdbx_description
1 polymer ?
#
loop_
_entity_poly.entity_id
_entity_poly.type
_entity_poly.pdbx_seq_one_letter_code
_entity_poly.pdbx_strand_id
1 'polypeptide(L)' 'MSARLTVTRLLQNPLGHPAPDGAPGDIVRVSDGTRSIYLTPQEFEDSSEQQLRYQLAADGWGRAGSG' A
#
# COMPACT_ATOMS: atom_id res chain seq x y z
N MET A 1 19.00 -6.31 6.59
CA MET A 1 18.18 -5.28 7.26
C MET A 1 16.86 -5.21 6.53
N SER A 2 15.73 -5.53 7.17
CA SER A 2 14.43 -5.34 6.53
C SER A 2 14.15 -3.85 6.36
N ALA A 3 13.83 -3.42 5.14
CA ALA A 3 13.45 -2.03 4.87
C ALA A 3 12.20 -1.65 5.68
N ARG A 4 12.15 -0.40 6.13
CA ARG A 4 11.03 0.16 6.89
C ARG A 4 9.85 0.37 5.95
N LEU A 5 8.68 -0.14 6.31
CA LEU A 5 7.46 0.14 5.57
C LEU A 5 6.94 1.54 5.93
N THR A 6 6.59 2.31 4.91
CA THR A 6 5.91 3.60 4.99
C THR A 6 4.49 3.40 4.51
N VAL A 7 3.53 3.70 5.38
CA VAL A 7 2.10 3.59 5.10
C VAL A 7 1.54 4.99 4.93
N THR A 8 0.80 5.22 3.86
CA THR A 8 0.13 6.49 3.59
C THR A 8 -1.32 6.23 3.21
N ARG A 9 -2.26 6.72 4.03
CA ARG A 9 -3.69 6.69 3.70
C ARG A 9 -3.99 7.88 2.78
N LEU A 10 -4.67 7.60 1.68
CA LEU A 10 -4.90 8.54 0.59
C LEU A 10 -6.39 8.65 0.27
N LEU A 11 -6.80 9.79 -0.24
CA LEU A 11 -8.12 10.03 -0.83
C LEU A 11 -8.08 9.74 -2.34
N GLN A 12 -9.18 9.23 -2.87
CA GLN A 12 -9.43 9.14 -4.31
C GLN A 12 -9.98 10.47 -4.85
N ASN A 13 -10.54 11.31 -3.99
CA ASN A 13 -10.98 12.66 -4.34
C ASN A 13 -10.71 13.68 -3.21
N PRO A 14 -9.78 14.64 -3.40
CA PRO A 14 -8.90 14.79 -4.56
C PRO A 14 -7.89 13.64 -4.65
N LEU A 15 -7.62 13.20 -5.88
CA LEU A 15 -6.84 11.98 -6.14
C LEU A 15 -5.42 12.06 -5.53
N GLY A 16 -5.07 11.06 -4.73
CA GLY A 16 -3.73 10.87 -4.19
C GLY A 16 -3.34 11.85 -3.08
N HIS A 17 -4.29 12.63 -2.56
CA HIS A 17 -4.04 13.45 -1.38
C HIS A 17 -3.99 12.60 -0.11
N PRO A 18 -3.14 12.93 0.88
CA PRO A 18 -3.20 12.30 2.20
C PRO A 18 -4.58 12.45 2.82
N ALA A 19 -5.10 11.37 3.37
CA ALA A 19 -6.28 11.42 4.21
C ALA A 19 -5.95 12.15 5.53
N PRO A 20 -6.90 12.89 6.13
CA PRO A 20 -6.71 13.50 7.44
C PRO A 20 -6.33 12.48 8.52
N ASP A 21 -5.67 12.94 9.58
CA ASP A 21 -5.28 12.08 10.70
C ASP A 21 -6.51 11.37 11.31
N GLY A 22 -6.42 10.04 11.45
CA GLY A 22 -7.52 9.20 11.95
C GLY A 22 -8.55 8.79 10.90
N ALA A 23 -8.54 9.37 9.70
CA ALA A 23 -9.39 8.90 8.61
C ALA A 23 -8.86 7.57 8.03
N PRO A 24 -9.74 6.65 7.58
CA PRO A 24 -9.33 5.43 6.87
C PRO A 24 -8.66 5.72 5.52
N GLY A 25 -9.02 6.85 4.89
CA GLY A 25 -8.72 7.09 3.48
C GLY A 25 -9.57 6.20 2.56
N ASP A 26 -9.47 6.45 1.26
CA ASP A 26 -10.11 5.63 0.23
C ASP A 26 -9.16 4.51 -0.23
N ILE A 27 -7.85 4.72 -0.11
CA ILE A 27 -6.81 3.76 -0.48
C ILE A 27 -5.59 3.93 0.43
N VAL A 28 -4.87 2.85 0.69
CA VAL A 28 -3.65 2.80 1.49
C VAL A 28 -2.47 2.45 0.58
N ARG A 29 -1.50 3.36 0.50
CA ARG A 29 -0.22 3.09 -0.16
C ARG A 29 0.77 2.57 0.87
N VAL A 30 1.34 1.39 0.63
CA VAL A 30 2.44 0.84 1.45
C VAL A 30 3.71 0.80 0.60
N SER A 31 4.81 1.34 1.11
CA SER A 31 6.10 1.38 0.42
C SER A 31 7.25 0.95 1.30
N ASP A 32 8.21 0.21 0.75
CA ASP A 32 9.49 -0.10 1.41
C ASP A 32 10.62 0.89 1.06
N GLY A 33 10.27 2.00 0.38
CA GLY A 33 11.22 2.98 -0.16
C GLY A 33 11.74 2.66 -1.56
N THR A 34 11.49 1.45 -2.08
CA THR A 34 11.86 1.07 -3.45
C THR A 34 10.63 0.80 -4.33
N ARG A 35 9.57 0.25 -3.73
CA ARG A 35 8.32 -0.12 -4.40
C ARG A 35 7.14 0.37 -3.59
N SER A 36 5.97 0.36 -4.21
CA SER A 36 4.71 0.66 -3.53
C SER A 36 3.64 -0.29 -4.02
N ILE A 37 2.84 -0.78 -3.09
CA ILE A 37 1.57 -1.45 -3.36
C ILE A 37 0.43 -0.55 -2.88
N TYR A 38 -0.74 -0.75 -3.45
CA TYR A 38 -1.96 -0.03 -3.10
C TYR A 38 -3.03 -1.02 -2.67
N LEU A 39 -3.65 -0.75 -1.54
CA LEU A 39 -4.63 -1.61 -0.90
C LEU A 39 -5.84 -0.76 -0.53
N THR A 40 -7.02 -1.36 -0.46
CA THR A 40 -8.15 -0.76 0.26
C THR A 40 -7.83 -0.70 1.76
N PRO A 41 -8.51 0.17 2.54
CA PRO A 41 -8.34 0.19 3.99
C PRO A 41 -8.54 -1.18 4.64
N GLN A 42 -9.57 -1.93 4.20
CA GLN A 42 -9.86 -3.26 4.74
C GLN A 42 -8.72 -4.25 4.46
N GLU A 43 -8.23 -4.32 3.22
CA GLU A 43 -7.11 -5.22 2.85
C GLU A 43 -5.84 -4.90 3.65
N PHE A 44 -5.59 -3.62 3.95
CA PHE A 44 -4.46 -3.22 4.79
C PHE A 44 -4.63 -3.68 6.25
N GLU A 45 -5.81 -3.48 6.85
CA GLU A 45 -6.07 -3.92 8.23
C GLU A 45 -6.06 -5.46 8.37
N ASP A 46 -6.46 -6.19 7.32
CA ASP A 46 -6.43 -7.65 7.28
C ASP A 46 -5.03 -8.23 7.00
N SER A 47 -4.09 -7.39 6.52
CA SER A 47 -2.74 -7.81 6.15
C SER A 47 -1.75 -7.70 7.30
N SER A 48 -0.98 -8.77 7.52
CA SER A 48 0.20 -8.68 8.40
C SER A 48 1.40 -8.02 7.69
N GLU A 49 2.34 -7.46 8.47
CA GLU A 49 3.57 -6.86 7.90
C GLU A 49 4.34 -7.83 6.99
N GLN A 50 4.35 -9.13 7.33
CA GLN A 50 5.01 -10.16 6.50
C GLN A 50 4.30 -10.34 5.15
N GLN A 51 2.97 -10.31 5.13
CA GLN A 51 2.20 -10.40 3.88
C GLN A 51 2.43 -9.16 3.00
N LEU A 52 2.44 -7.96 3.59
CA LEU A 52 2.74 -6.71 2.87
C LEU A 52 4.13 -6.74 2.24
N ARG A 53 5.13 -7.23 2.97
CA ARG A 53 6.49 -7.43 2.43
C ARG A 53 6.53 -8.43 1.29
N TYR A 54 5.80 -9.54 1.42
CA TYR A 54 5.70 -10.53 0.35
C TYR A 54 5.07 -9.95 -0.91
N GLN A 55 3.98 -9.19 -0.77
CA GLN A 55 3.33 -8.50 -1.89
C GLN A 55 4.27 -7.47 -2.54
N LEU A 56 4.99 -6.65 -1.76
CA LEU A 56 6.00 -5.71 -2.28
C LEU A 56 7.13 -6.41 -3.05
N ALA A 57 7.55 -7.59 -2.60
CA ALA A 57 8.53 -8.40 -3.30
C ALA A 57 7.96 -8.99 -4.61
N ALA A 58 6.71 -9.47 -4.57
CA ALA A 58 5.99 -10.08 -5.68
C ALA A 58 5.57 -9.08 -6.76
N ASP A 59 5.22 -7.84 -6.40
CA ASP A 59 4.81 -6.80 -7.37
C ASP A 59 5.96 -6.37 -8.28
N GLY A 60 7.21 -6.58 -7.84
CA GLY A 60 8.37 -6.48 -8.72
C GLY A 60 8.55 -7.62 -9.73
N TRP A 61 7.73 -8.66 -9.64
CA TRP A 61 7.68 -9.80 -10.57
C TRP A 61 6.37 -9.84 -11.38
N GLY A 62 5.33 -9.11 -10.95
CA GLY A 62 3.94 -9.33 -11.38
C GLY A 62 3.36 -8.43 -12.47
N ARG A 63 4.10 -7.44 -13.02
CA ARG A 63 3.53 -6.57 -14.08
C ARG A 63 3.60 -7.19 -15.49
N ALA A 64 3.15 -8.42 -15.62
CA ALA A 64 2.70 -9.01 -16.88
C ALA A 64 1.30 -9.60 -16.67
N GLY A 65 0.28 -8.85 -17.11
CA GLY A 65 -1.06 -9.40 -17.35
C GLY A 65 -2.08 -9.17 -16.26
N SER A 66 -2.85 -8.09 -16.43
CA SER A 66 -4.28 -8.12 -16.11
C SER A 66 -4.96 -7.31 -17.22
N GLY A 67 -5.19 -8.00 -18.33
CA GLY A 67 -6.25 -7.68 -19.29
C GLY A 67 -7.52 -8.41 -18.89
#